data_AF-A0A2E0WM43-F1
#
_entry.id   AF-A0A2E0WM43-F1
#
_cell.length_a   1.000
_cell.length_b   1.000
_cell.length_c   1.000
_cell.angle_alpha   90.00
_cell.angle_beta   90.00
_cell.angle_gamma   90.00
#
_symmetry.space_group_name_H-M   'P 1'
#
loop_
_entity.id
_entity.type
_entity.pdbx_description
1 polymer ?
#
loop_
_entity_poly.entity_id
_entity_poly.type
_entity_poly.pdbx_seq_one_letter_code
_entity_poly.pdbx_strand_id
1 'polypeptide(L)'
;MFFAEAVSASTYLQLGWLLPALVTLAGVFAVAYSFRFIHDVFFNGEPIDLPKMPHEPPRWMKVPVEMLVALCLLVGILPGLTVEPILTLAAGGVLQTAPPHFDLAIWHGVSPALLMSVAALVGGGLVYAARYPLFRLHDRCEPWCQAKSVFDALMTGLFATATGLTRALDSRSLPRMIALFVAFAVLLGLAGWVGGGGPLTGSRATLPVDGISLLAAAGLIAAALATVILHRQRLVALVLIGAVGLVVSLIFIKFSGPDLALTQLSVEVVTIVLLLLALYFLPQEAPADSSGPRRGRDAVLAVAAGTGTGLLAWAVLTRPLESISDYFLANSVPGGGGHNVVNVILVDFRGFDTLGEITVLGIAALGIYAMLEHLVLPGPAYDSRGRPWNWDMHPAVMASLTRLLLPLALLVSAFIFLRGHNLPGGGFIAGLITAVAIIMQYLANGVEWTQSRLPANMHPLVGLGLLVATATGLVSLIYGYPFLTSAYSHVHWPVVGDFEIASAIAFDLGVYMVVVGATLLILIHLGLMHSASHTPRPTAGDYR
;
A
#
# COMPACT_ATOMS: atom_id res chain seq x y z
N MET A 1 48.41 -26.41 -37.13
CA MET A 1 46.99 -26.81 -37.06
C MET A 1 46.02 -25.65 -37.25
N PHE A 2 46.01 -24.61 -36.41
CA PHE A 2 44.98 -23.56 -36.46
C PHE A 2 44.81 -22.87 -37.83
N PHE A 3 45.90 -22.46 -38.50
CA PHE A 3 45.82 -21.89 -39.86
C PHE A 3 45.38 -22.91 -40.92
N ALA A 4 45.75 -24.18 -40.78
CA ALA A 4 45.34 -25.23 -41.72
C ALA A 4 43.83 -25.51 -41.60
N GLU A 5 43.29 -25.54 -40.39
CA GLU A 5 41.84 -25.67 -40.15
C GLU A 5 41.07 -24.44 -40.64
N ALA A 6 41.60 -23.23 -40.44
CA ALA A 6 40.97 -22.02 -40.97
C ALA A 6 40.87 -22.05 -42.51
N VAL A 7 41.91 -22.56 -43.19
CA VAL A 7 41.92 -22.77 -44.66
C VAL A 7 41.01 -23.93 -45.07
N SER A 8 40.94 -25.01 -44.31
CA SER A 8 39.98 -26.09 -44.58
C SER A 8 38.54 -25.57 -44.49
N ALA A 9 38.23 -24.83 -43.43
CA ALA A 9 36.92 -24.24 -43.19
C ALA A 9 36.49 -23.23 -44.28
N SER A 10 37.42 -22.52 -44.92
CA SER A 10 37.09 -21.62 -46.03
C SER A 10 36.56 -22.33 -47.26
N THR A 11 36.81 -23.64 -47.39
CA THR A 11 36.27 -24.49 -48.47
C THR A 11 34.77 -24.78 -48.28
N TYR A 12 34.27 -24.71 -47.04
CA TYR A 12 32.89 -25.06 -46.69
C TYR A 12 32.02 -23.83 -46.35
N LEU A 13 32.62 -22.68 -46.01
CA LEU A 13 31.91 -21.46 -45.62
C LEU A 13 31.60 -20.55 -46.82
N GLN A 14 30.38 -20.00 -46.89
CA GLN A 14 29.96 -19.07 -47.95
C GLN A 14 30.80 -17.78 -48.01
N LEU A 15 31.41 -17.37 -46.89
CA LEU A 15 32.29 -16.20 -46.78
C LEU A 15 33.77 -16.50 -47.12
N GLY A 16 34.08 -17.69 -47.66
CA GLY A 16 35.39 -18.06 -48.22
C GLY A 16 36.58 -17.66 -47.35
N TRP A 17 37.47 -16.83 -47.91
CA TRP A 17 38.75 -16.41 -47.30
C TRP A 17 38.65 -15.41 -46.14
N LEU A 18 37.46 -14.93 -45.78
CA LEU A 18 37.29 -13.95 -44.69
C LEU A 18 37.72 -14.52 -43.33
N LEU A 19 37.37 -15.77 -43.02
CA LEU A 19 37.77 -16.41 -41.78
C LEU A 19 39.30 -16.61 -41.70
N PRO A 20 39.97 -17.22 -42.72
CA PRO A 20 41.43 -17.22 -42.80
C PRO A 20 42.06 -15.84 -42.63
N ALA A 21 41.52 -14.81 -43.28
CA ALA A 21 42.04 -13.45 -43.20
C ALA A 21 41.95 -12.87 -41.77
N LEU A 22 40.80 -13.01 -41.10
CA LEU A 22 40.62 -12.59 -39.71
C LEU A 22 41.54 -13.37 -38.75
N VAL A 23 41.67 -14.67 -38.97
CA VAL A 23 42.56 -15.54 -38.19
C VAL A 23 44.02 -15.13 -38.40
N THR A 24 44.45 -14.84 -39.63
CA THR A 24 45.79 -14.31 -39.91
C THR A 24 45.99 -12.94 -39.27
N LEU A 25 44.99 -12.05 -39.31
CA LEU A 25 45.05 -10.75 -38.65
C LEU A 25 45.18 -10.89 -37.12
N ALA A 26 44.43 -11.79 -36.51
CA ALA A 26 44.58 -12.13 -35.09
C ALA A 26 45.99 -12.67 -34.81
N GLY A 27 46.52 -13.53 -35.69
CA GLY A 27 47.90 -14.02 -35.64
C GLY A 27 48.95 -12.90 -35.76
N VAL A 28 48.74 -11.92 -36.64
CA VAL A 28 49.58 -10.71 -36.77
C VAL A 28 49.63 -9.96 -35.45
N PHE A 29 48.49 -9.69 -34.81
CA PHE A 29 48.47 -9.04 -33.51
C PHE A 29 49.09 -9.90 -32.41
N ALA A 30 48.93 -11.22 -32.49
CA ALA A 30 49.53 -12.15 -31.55
C ALA A 30 51.06 -12.12 -31.59
N VAL A 31 51.61 -12.21 -32.79
CA VAL A 31 53.05 -12.05 -33.04
C VAL A 31 53.53 -10.67 -32.59
N ALA A 32 52.78 -9.60 -32.90
CA ALA A 32 53.17 -8.25 -32.53
C ALA A 32 53.29 -8.06 -31.01
N TYR A 33 52.34 -8.56 -30.21
CA TYR A 33 52.47 -8.48 -28.75
C TYR A 33 53.55 -9.41 -28.22
N SER A 34 53.77 -10.58 -28.82
CA SER A 34 54.86 -11.50 -28.45
C SER A 34 56.24 -10.90 -28.72
N PHE A 35 56.43 -10.25 -29.88
CA PHE A 35 57.66 -9.52 -30.20
C PHE A 35 57.87 -8.36 -29.24
N ARG A 36 56.82 -7.61 -28.93
CA ARG A 36 56.88 -6.56 -27.92
C ARG A 36 57.34 -7.12 -26.58
N PHE A 37 56.75 -8.22 -26.12
CA PHE A 37 57.11 -8.83 -24.85
C PHE A 37 58.59 -9.23 -24.81
N ILE A 38 59.10 -9.89 -25.86
CA ILE A 38 60.51 -10.33 -25.88
C ILE A 38 61.46 -9.13 -26.03
N HIS A 39 61.20 -8.25 -27.00
CA HIS A 39 62.08 -7.11 -27.27
C HIS A 39 62.08 -6.11 -26.11
N ASP A 40 60.91 -5.67 -25.64
CA ASP A 40 60.80 -4.63 -24.61
C ASP A 40 61.32 -5.11 -23.24
N VAL A 41 61.24 -6.40 -22.94
CA VAL A 41 61.71 -6.96 -21.66
C VAL A 41 63.22 -7.28 -21.69
N PHE A 42 63.75 -7.84 -22.78
CA PHE A 42 65.12 -8.37 -22.80
C PHE A 42 66.11 -7.57 -23.66
N PHE A 43 65.63 -6.81 -24.66
CA PHE A 43 66.49 -6.19 -25.68
C PHE A 43 66.35 -4.67 -25.77
N ASN A 44 65.47 -4.05 -24.98
CA ASN A 44 65.15 -2.63 -25.03
C ASN A 44 65.89 -1.80 -23.97
N GLY A 45 67.20 -2.06 -23.83
CA GLY A 45 68.10 -1.31 -22.94
C GLY A 45 68.06 -1.73 -21.46
N GLU A 46 68.83 -1.01 -20.64
CA GLU A 46 68.84 -1.23 -19.19
C GLU A 46 67.56 -0.67 -18.55
N PRO A 47 67.00 -1.34 -17.52
CA PRO A 47 65.81 -0.84 -16.84
C PRO A 47 66.04 0.54 -16.21
N ILE A 48 65.10 1.46 -16.44
CA ILE A 48 65.15 2.83 -15.92
C ILE A 48 64.22 2.93 -14.71
N ASP A 49 64.71 3.54 -13.61
CA ASP A 49 63.91 3.92 -12.44
C ASP A 49 63.14 2.77 -11.77
N LEU A 50 63.78 1.60 -11.63
CA LEU A 50 63.17 0.47 -10.93
C LEU A 50 63.31 0.63 -9.40
N PRO A 51 62.22 0.42 -8.62
CA PRO A 51 62.25 0.53 -7.16
C PRO A 51 63.15 -0.54 -6.49
N LYS A 52 63.46 -1.65 -7.19
CA LYS A 52 64.44 -2.66 -6.80
C LYS A 52 65.13 -3.20 -8.04
N MET A 53 66.44 -3.41 -7.96
CA MET A 53 67.19 -4.03 -9.05
C MET A 53 66.84 -5.52 -9.18
N PRO A 54 66.40 -5.99 -10.37
CA PRO A 54 66.15 -7.41 -10.61
C PRO A 54 67.44 -8.21 -10.44
N HIS A 55 67.38 -9.29 -9.68
CA HIS A 55 68.45 -10.28 -9.57
C HIS A 55 68.02 -11.60 -10.21
N GLU A 56 68.97 -12.48 -10.53
CA GLU A 56 68.61 -13.82 -11.01
C GLU A 56 67.73 -14.55 -9.98
N PRO A 57 66.64 -15.20 -10.41
CA PRO A 57 65.79 -15.98 -9.51
C PRO A 57 66.54 -17.23 -9.02
N PRO A 58 66.34 -17.64 -7.75
CA PRO A 58 66.88 -18.90 -7.21
C PRO A 58 66.48 -20.10 -8.08
N ARG A 59 67.34 -21.12 -8.12
CA ARG A 59 67.18 -22.31 -9.00
C ARG A 59 65.78 -22.95 -8.91
N TRP A 60 65.24 -23.12 -7.70
CA TRP A 60 63.94 -23.77 -7.50
C TRP A 60 62.73 -22.95 -7.97
N MET A 61 62.87 -21.62 -8.19
CA MET A 61 61.85 -20.83 -8.87
C MET A 61 61.92 -20.98 -10.39
N LYS A 62 63.09 -21.31 -10.95
CA LYS A 62 63.29 -21.56 -12.39
C LYS A 62 62.80 -22.95 -12.81
N VAL A 63 62.95 -23.96 -11.95
CA VAL A 63 62.61 -25.36 -12.27
C VAL A 63 61.19 -25.54 -12.87
N PRO A 64 60.09 -24.98 -12.30
CA PRO A 64 58.77 -25.11 -12.92
C PRO A 64 58.67 -24.47 -14.31
N VAL A 65 59.33 -23.32 -14.51
CA VAL A 65 59.36 -22.62 -15.81
C VAL A 65 60.18 -23.42 -16.82
N GLU A 66 61.34 -23.93 -16.43
CA GLU A 66 62.20 -24.79 -17.25
C GLU A 66 61.46 -26.08 -17.66
N MET A 67 60.69 -26.68 -16.75
CA MET A 67 59.84 -27.83 -17.06
C MET A 67 58.75 -27.48 -18.08
N LEU A 68 58.09 -26.32 -17.95
CA LEU A 68 57.09 -25.87 -18.93
C LEU A 68 57.72 -25.57 -20.29
N VAL A 69 58.92 -24.97 -20.33
CA VAL A 69 59.67 -24.73 -21.57
C VAL A 69 60.09 -26.05 -22.21
N ALA A 70 60.63 -26.99 -21.43
CA ALA A 70 61.00 -28.32 -21.90
C ALA A 70 59.79 -29.08 -22.45
N LEU A 71 58.64 -28.98 -21.78
CA LEU A 71 57.39 -29.57 -22.25
C LEU A 71 56.90 -28.90 -23.54
N CYS A 72 56.98 -27.58 -23.66
CA CYS A 72 56.62 -26.84 -24.87
C CYS A 72 57.49 -27.25 -26.07
N LEU A 73 58.81 -27.37 -25.86
CA LEU A 73 59.75 -27.86 -26.88
C LEU A 73 59.48 -29.32 -27.23
N LEU A 74 59.25 -30.18 -26.23
CA LEU A 74 58.97 -31.60 -26.42
C LEU A 74 57.69 -31.80 -27.26
N VAL A 75 56.62 -31.06 -26.93
CA VAL A 75 55.36 -31.05 -27.68
C VAL A 75 55.56 -30.48 -29.09
N GLY A 76 56.32 -29.41 -29.25
CA GLY A 76 56.56 -28.78 -30.55
C GLY A 76 57.44 -29.60 -31.50
N ILE A 77 58.41 -30.36 -30.97
CA ILE A 77 59.39 -31.13 -31.75
C ILE A 77 58.94 -32.58 -31.99
N LEU A 78 58.30 -33.24 -31.02
CA LEU A 78 57.82 -34.61 -31.15
C LEU A 78 56.30 -34.71 -30.94
N PRO A 79 55.48 -33.95 -31.71
CA PRO A 79 54.04 -33.89 -31.47
C PRO A 79 53.34 -35.25 -31.68
N GLY A 80 53.85 -36.08 -32.60
CA GLY A 80 53.32 -37.43 -32.87
C GLY A 80 53.46 -38.40 -31.68
N LEU A 81 54.54 -38.28 -30.90
CA LEU A 81 54.76 -39.15 -29.73
C LEU A 81 54.12 -38.61 -28.45
N THR A 82 53.91 -37.29 -28.38
CA THR A 82 53.58 -36.60 -27.13
C THR A 82 52.10 -36.21 -27.05
N VAL A 83 51.55 -35.62 -28.13
CA VAL A 83 50.20 -35.07 -28.15
C VAL A 83 49.23 -35.92 -28.94
N GLU A 84 49.66 -36.58 -30.02
CA GLU A 84 48.78 -37.37 -30.90
C GLU A 84 47.89 -38.37 -30.16
N PRO A 85 48.38 -39.21 -29.23
CA PRO A 85 47.55 -40.20 -28.56
C PRO A 85 46.48 -39.56 -27.66
N ILE A 86 46.87 -38.49 -26.95
CA ILE A 86 45.98 -37.73 -26.05
C ILE A 86 44.94 -36.97 -26.87
N LEU A 87 45.36 -36.33 -27.97
CA LEU A 87 44.48 -35.59 -28.85
C LEU A 87 43.49 -36.50 -29.55
N THR A 88 43.92 -37.69 -30.00
CA THR A 88 43.04 -38.69 -30.62
C THR A 88 41.95 -39.14 -29.65
N LEU A 89 42.31 -39.42 -28.39
CA LEU A 89 41.37 -39.81 -27.35
C LEU A 89 40.42 -38.66 -26.99
N ALA A 90 40.93 -37.44 -26.81
CA ALA A 90 40.12 -36.27 -26.49
C ALA A 90 39.17 -35.89 -27.63
N ALA A 91 39.67 -35.85 -28.88
CA ALA A 91 38.88 -35.56 -30.06
C ALA A 91 37.82 -36.63 -30.30
N GLY A 92 38.16 -37.92 -30.16
CA GLY A 92 37.18 -39.01 -30.25
C GLY A 92 36.11 -38.93 -29.15
N GLY A 93 36.49 -38.51 -27.94
CA GLY A 93 35.55 -38.24 -26.85
C GLY A 93 34.60 -37.07 -27.12
N VAL A 94 35.08 -35.97 -27.72
CA VAL A 94 34.23 -34.81 -28.04
C VAL A 94 33.35 -35.08 -29.27
N LEU A 95 33.91 -35.69 -30.31
CA LEU A 95 33.22 -35.98 -31.57
C LEU A 95 32.33 -37.23 -31.49
N GLN A 96 32.46 -38.03 -30.43
CA GLN A 96 31.75 -39.31 -30.24
C GLN A 96 31.87 -40.26 -31.44
N THR A 97 32.93 -40.08 -32.24
CA THR A 97 33.21 -40.77 -33.51
C THR A 97 34.72 -40.84 -33.69
N ALA A 98 35.18 -41.71 -34.60
CA ALA A 98 36.60 -41.75 -34.94
C ALA A 98 37.03 -40.37 -35.46
N PRO A 99 38.07 -39.74 -34.87
CA PRO A 99 38.50 -38.43 -35.32
C PRO A 99 38.94 -38.50 -36.78
N PRO A 100 38.73 -37.42 -37.57
CA PRO A 100 39.21 -37.36 -38.94
C PRO A 100 40.73 -37.53 -38.98
N HIS A 101 41.27 -38.02 -40.09
CA HIS A 101 42.72 -38.18 -40.22
C HIS A 101 43.42 -36.82 -40.11
N PHE A 102 44.31 -36.68 -39.12
CA PHE A 102 45.11 -35.47 -38.90
C PHE A 102 46.58 -35.86 -38.76
N ASP A 103 47.47 -35.12 -39.41
CA ASP A 103 48.91 -35.36 -39.36
C ASP A 103 49.62 -34.30 -38.51
N LEU A 104 50.25 -34.75 -37.42
CA LEU A 104 51.07 -33.92 -36.54
C LEU A 104 52.55 -33.98 -36.95
N ALA A 105 52.89 -33.28 -38.03
CA ALA A 105 54.28 -33.08 -38.45
C ALA A 105 54.76 -31.65 -38.11
N ILE A 106 56.07 -31.45 -37.95
CA ILE A 106 56.65 -30.09 -37.89
C ILE A 106 56.61 -29.44 -39.27
N TRP A 107 56.76 -30.24 -40.32
CA TRP A 107 56.89 -29.79 -41.69
C TRP A 107 55.86 -30.48 -42.59
N HIS A 108 54.93 -29.71 -43.13
CA HIS A 108 53.87 -30.17 -44.04
C HIS A 108 54.08 -29.69 -45.50
N GLY A 109 55.27 -29.20 -45.83
CA GLY A 109 55.56 -28.59 -47.14
C GLY A 109 55.00 -27.18 -47.30
N VAL A 110 55.11 -26.63 -48.51
CA VAL A 110 54.63 -25.26 -48.84
C VAL A 110 53.11 -25.27 -48.97
N SER A 111 52.42 -24.95 -47.88
CA SER A 111 50.95 -24.91 -47.80
C SER A 111 50.43 -23.48 -47.60
N PRO A 112 49.14 -23.20 -47.91
CA PRO A 112 48.52 -21.92 -47.58
C PRO A 112 48.60 -21.57 -46.09
N ALA A 113 48.53 -22.58 -45.22
CA ALA A 113 48.70 -22.40 -43.77
C ALA A 113 50.11 -21.91 -43.40
N LEU A 114 51.15 -22.41 -44.08
CA LEU A 114 52.52 -21.93 -43.92
C LEU A 114 52.64 -20.47 -44.39
N LEU A 115 52.05 -20.14 -45.54
CA LEU A 115 52.02 -18.76 -46.06
C LEU A 115 51.33 -17.80 -45.09
N MET A 116 50.20 -18.20 -44.49
CA MET A 116 49.51 -17.43 -43.46
C MET A 116 50.36 -17.25 -42.19
N SER A 117 51.12 -18.26 -41.79
CA SER A 117 52.05 -18.16 -40.66
C SER A 117 53.21 -17.20 -40.95
N VAL A 118 53.77 -17.26 -42.17
CA VAL A 118 54.80 -16.30 -42.62
C VAL A 118 54.22 -14.90 -42.69
N ALA A 119 53.01 -14.74 -43.21
CA ALA A 119 52.31 -13.46 -43.26
C ALA A 119 52.01 -12.91 -41.85
N ALA A 120 51.63 -13.76 -40.90
CA ALA A 120 51.46 -13.38 -39.50
C ALA A 120 52.77 -12.94 -38.86
N LEU A 121 53.88 -13.64 -39.14
CA LEU A 121 55.21 -13.32 -38.62
C LEU A 121 55.72 -11.96 -39.16
N VAL A 122 55.69 -11.80 -40.48
CA VAL A 122 56.11 -10.55 -41.15
C VAL A 122 55.18 -9.41 -40.78
N GLY A 123 53.87 -9.62 -40.84
CA GLY A 123 52.87 -8.63 -40.49
C GLY A 123 52.96 -8.19 -39.03
N GLY A 124 53.15 -9.13 -38.10
CA GLY A 124 53.34 -8.81 -36.68
C GLY A 124 54.63 -8.01 -36.44
N GLY A 125 55.71 -8.34 -37.15
CA GLY A 125 56.95 -7.55 -37.15
C GLY A 125 56.74 -6.13 -37.68
N LEU A 126 55.99 -5.96 -38.77
CA LEU A 126 55.64 -4.64 -39.32
C LEU A 126 54.78 -3.83 -38.36
N VAL A 127 53.77 -4.45 -37.73
CA VAL A 127 52.93 -3.81 -36.70
C VAL A 127 53.78 -3.37 -35.51
N TYR A 128 54.71 -4.20 -35.06
CA TYR A 128 55.63 -3.86 -33.98
C TYR A 128 56.59 -2.72 -34.35
N ALA A 129 57.11 -2.70 -35.58
CA ALA A 129 57.93 -1.59 -36.09
C ALA A 129 57.12 -0.28 -36.16
N ALA A 130 55.85 -0.36 -36.56
CA ALA A 130 54.92 0.76 -36.64
C ALA A 130 54.13 1.02 -35.33
N ARG A 131 54.62 0.58 -34.16
CA ARG A 131 53.87 0.63 -32.90
C ARG A 131 53.54 2.05 -32.39
N TYR A 132 54.45 3.01 -32.55
CA TYR A 132 54.25 4.37 -32.04
C TYR A 132 53.04 5.12 -32.62
N PRO A 133 52.80 5.14 -33.96
CA PRO A 133 51.58 5.71 -34.50
C PRO A 133 50.32 4.93 -34.11
N LEU A 134 50.42 3.60 -33.93
CA LEU A 134 49.29 2.77 -33.48
C LEU A 134 48.89 3.05 -32.03
N PHE A 135 49.85 3.28 -31.12
CA PHE A 135 49.54 3.70 -29.75
C PHE A 135 48.87 5.07 -29.72
N ARG A 136 49.34 6.05 -30.50
CA ARG A 136 48.67 7.35 -30.61
C ARG A 136 47.23 7.25 -31.13
N LEU A 137 46.95 6.29 -32.01
CA LEU A 137 45.59 6.01 -32.47
C LEU A 137 44.77 5.36 -31.36
N HIS A 138 45.34 4.39 -30.65
CA HIS A 138 44.69 3.73 -29.52
C HIS A 138 44.34 4.72 -28.42
N ASP A 139 45.25 5.58 -27.98
CA ASP A 139 45.02 6.58 -26.92
C ASP A 139 43.89 7.55 -27.28
N ARG A 140 43.67 7.81 -28.59
CA ARG A 140 42.52 8.61 -29.07
C ARG A 140 41.20 7.86 -29.03
N CYS A 141 41.23 6.54 -29.22
CA CYS A 141 40.05 5.67 -29.27
C CYS A 141 39.70 5.02 -27.92
N GLU A 142 40.65 4.92 -26.99
CA GLU A 142 40.54 4.25 -25.70
C GLU A 142 39.29 4.67 -24.89
N PRO A 143 38.94 5.97 -24.79
CA PRO A 143 37.77 6.38 -23.99
C PRO A 143 36.43 5.78 -24.47
N TRP A 144 36.36 5.35 -25.74
CA TRP A 144 35.13 4.93 -26.40
C TRP A 144 34.99 3.41 -26.51
N CYS A 145 36.06 2.65 -26.24
CA CYS A 145 36.12 1.20 -26.49
C CYS A 145 36.30 0.34 -25.23
N GLN A 146 36.16 0.92 -24.02
CA GLN A 146 36.27 0.16 -22.78
C GLN A 146 34.92 -0.48 -22.40
N ALA A 147 34.85 -1.82 -22.38
CA ALA A 147 33.63 -2.54 -21.99
C ALA A 147 33.14 -2.18 -20.56
N LYS A 148 34.07 -1.84 -19.67
CA LYS A 148 33.76 -1.40 -18.30
C LYS A 148 32.97 -0.09 -18.27
N SER A 149 33.32 0.89 -19.09
CA SER A 149 32.61 2.19 -19.09
C SER A 149 31.18 2.03 -19.59
N VAL A 150 30.95 1.16 -20.58
CA VAL A 150 29.62 0.79 -21.05
C VAL A 150 28.80 0.10 -19.95
N PHE A 151 29.40 -0.85 -19.23
CA PHE A 151 28.74 -1.51 -18.10
C PHE A 151 28.36 -0.53 -16.98
N ASP A 152 29.30 0.33 -16.57
CA ASP A 152 29.07 1.33 -15.52
C ASP A 152 27.98 2.34 -15.93
N ALA A 153 27.93 2.74 -17.21
CA ALA A 153 26.88 3.62 -17.74
C ALA A 153 25.50 2.95 -17.74
N LEU A 154 25.42 1.68 -18.13
CA LEU A 154 24.18 0.91 -18.11
C LEU A 154 23.65 0.72 -16.67
N MET A 155 24.52 0.37 -15.73
CA MET A 155 24.16 0.24 -14.32
C MET A 155 23.70 1.57 -13.73
N THR A 156 24.41 2.66 -14.05
CA THR A 156 24.02 4.01 -13.62
C THR A 156 22.64 4.40 -14.18
N GLY A 157 22.40 4.13 -15.46
CA GLY A 157 21.10 4.36 -16.09
C GLY A 157 19.98 3.54 -15.45
N LEU A 158 20.23 2.27 -15.13
CA LEU A 158 19.28 1.40 -14.45
C LEU A 158 18.92 1.95 -13.06
N PHE A 159 19.90 2.35 -12.26
CA PHE A 159 19.62 2.90 -10.93
C PHE A 159 18.95 4.28 -10.99
N ALA A 160 19.34 5.13 -11.94
CA ALA A 160 18.71 6.43 -12.13
C ALA A 160 17.24 6.29 -12.57
N THR A 161 16.94 5.37 -13.49
CA THR A 161 15.57 5.09 -13.93
C THR A 161 14.73 4.47 -12.81
N ALA A 162 15.26 3.48 -12.08
CA ALA A 162 14.58 2.90 -10.93
C ALA A 162 14.27 3.95 -9.86
N THR A 163 15.25 4.80 -9.52
CA THR A 163 15.07 5.88 -8.54
C THR A 163 14.06 6.93 -9.02
N GLY A 164 14.11 7.27 -10.30
CA GLY A 164 13.16 8.20 -10.93
C GLY A 164 11.73 7.66 -10.86
N LEU A 165 11.53 6.38 -11.19
CA LEU A 165 10.23 5.72 -11.12
C LEU A 165 9.70 5.68 -9.67
N THR A 166 10.54 5.29 -8.70
CA THR A 166 10.15 5.26 -7.29
C THR A 166 9.75 6.64 -6.79
N ARG A 167 10.49 7.71 -7.12
CA ARG A 167 10.14 9.07 -6.72
C ARG A 167 8.86 9.59 -7.38
N ALA A 168 8.58 9.14 -8.61
CA ALA A 168 7.35 9.50 -9.31
C ALA A 168 6.11 8.85 -8.68
N LEU A 169 6.22 7.59 -8.24
CA LEU A 169 5.12 6.83 -7.65
C LEU A 169 5.00 7.06 -6.13
N ASP A 170 6.07 6.81 -5.38
CA ASP A 170 6.16 6.97 -3.92
C ASP A 170 6.82 8.31 -3.56
N SER A 171 6.03 9.36 -3.73
CA SER A 171 6.44 10.73 -3.42
C SER A 171 6.24 11.12 -1.96
N ARG A 172 5.94 10.15 -1.07
CA ARG A 172 5.58 10.37 0.36
C ARG A 172 4.48 11.42 0.57
N SER A 173 3.67 11.66 -0.45
CA SER A 173 2.63 12.69 -0.47
C SER A 173 1.26 12.03 -0.57
N LEU A 174 0.51 12.03 0.54
CA LEU A 174 -0.83 11.45 0.60
C LEU A 174 -1.76 11.95 -0.54
N PRO A 175 -1.83 13.26 -0.85
CA PRO A 175 -2.66 13.73 -1.97
C PRO A 175 -2.25 13.17 -3.33
N ARG A 176 -0.95 12.94 -3.58
CA ARG A 176 -0.50 12.35 -4.84
C ARG A 176 -0.82 10.86 -4.90
N MET A 177 -0.64 10.13 -3.79
CA MET A 177 -1.02 8.72 -3.70
C MET A 177 -2.53 8.53 -3.91
N ILE A 178 -3.36 9.38 -3.30
CA ILE A 178 -4.82 9.38 -3.52
C ILE A 178 -5.15 9.72 -4.98
N ALA A 179 -4.49 10.72 -5.58
CA ALA A 179 -4.73 11.07 -6.98
C ALA A 179 -4.39 9.91 -7.93
N LEU A 180 -3.28 9.20 -7.69
CA LEU A 180 -2.88 8.01 -8.45
C LEU A 180 -3.89 6.87 -8.25
N PHE A 181 -4.31 6.61 -7.01
CA PHE A 181 -5.33 5.61 -6.69
C PHE A 181 -6.65 5.88 -7.41
N VAL A 182 -7.16 7.12 -7.32
CA VAL A 182 -8.40 7.53 -7.98
C VAL A 182 -8.26 7.46 -9.51
N ALA A 183 -7.14 7.92 -10.06
CA ALA A 183 -6.88 7.80 -11.50
C ALA A 183 -6.86 6.34 -11.96
N PHE A 184 -6.22 5.45 -11.21
CA PHE A 184 -6.18 4.03 -11.51
C PHE A 184 -7.58 3.38 -11.38
N ALA A 185 -8.36 3.73 -10.37
CA ALA A 185 -9.74 3.26 -10.21
C ALA A 185 -10.64 3.70 -11.38
N VAL A 186 -10.50 4.95 -11.84
CA VAL A 186 -11.19 5.46 -13.04
C VAL A 186 -10.76 4.69 -14.29
N LEU A 187 -9.46 4.46 -14.47
CA LEU A 187 -8.94 3.68 -15.60
C LEU A 187 -9.45 2.25 -15.60
N LEU A 188 -9.49 1.57 -14.44
CA LEU A 188 -10.04 0.23 -14.32
C LEU A 188 -11.55 0.19 -14.60
N GLY A 189 -12.30 1.15 -14.06
CA GLY A 189 -13.74 1.27 -14.33
C GLY A 189 -14.02 1.50 -15.81
N LEU A 190 -13.24 2.36 -16.47
CA LEU A 190 -13.32 2.62 -17.90
C LEU A 190 -12.94 1.38 -18.72
N ALA A 191 -11.85 0.69 -18.37
CA ALA A 191 -11.43 -0.53 -19.04
C ALA A 191 -12.47 -1.65 -18.92
N GLY A 192 -13.06 -1.81 -17.73
CA GLY A 192 -14.15 -2.77 -17.50
C GLY A 192 -15.40 -2.44 -18.33
N TRP A 193 -15.77 -1.16 -18.42
CA TRP A 193 -16.89 -0.73 -19.25
C TRP A 193 -16.64 -0.95 -20.74
N VAL A 194 -15.48 -0.52 -21.26
CA VAL A 194 -15.10 -0.70 -22.66
C VAL A 194 -14.98 -2.18 -23.03
N GLY A 195 -14.41 -3.00 -22.15
CA GLY A 195 -14.27 -4.44 -22.36
C GLY A 195 -15.59 -5.22 -22.28
N GLY A 196 -16.58 -4.70 -21.55
CA GLY A 196 -17.86 -5.38 -21.34
C GLY A 196 -18.83 -5.34 -22.53
N GLY A 197 -18.70 -4.34 -23.42
CA GLY A 197 -19.48 -4.22 -24.66
C GLY A 197 -21.02 -4.06 -24.52
N GLY A 198 -21.54 -4.10 -23.29
CA GLY A 198 -22.97 -3.96 -23.01
C GLY A 198 -23.45 -2.51 -22.94
N PRO A 199 -24.76 -2.27 -23.13
CA PRO A 199 -25.34 -0.94 -22.95
C PRO A 199 -25.17 -0.47 -21.49
N LEU A 200 -25.00 0.83 -21.30
CA LEU A 200 -24.82 1.41 -19.97
C LEU A 200 -26.09 1.23 -19.12
N THR A 201 -27.25 1.60 -19.66
CA THR A 201 -28.56 1.47 -19.03
C THR A 201 -29.11 0.06 -19.22
N GLY A 202 -29.59 -0.56 -18.14
CA GLY A 202 -30.28 -1.85 -18.17
C GLY A 202 -31.77 -1.75 -18.52
N SER A 203 -32.48 -2.87 -18.42
CA SER A 203 -33.89 -3.01 -18.82
C SER A 203 -34.92 -2.75 -17.71
N ARG A 204 -34.49 -2.54 -16.47
CA ARG A 204 -35.39 -2.34 -15.32
C ARG A 204 -36.06 -0.96 -15.41
N ALA A 205 -37.38 -0.93 -15.25
CA ALA A 205 -38.13 0.32 -15.19
C ALA A 205 -37.67 1.18 -13.99
N THR A 206 -37.43 2.46 -14.24
CA THR A 206 -37.02 3.43 -13.22
C THR A 206 -38.22 3.93 -12.43
N LEU A 207 -38.01 4.27 -11.16
CA LEU A 207 -39.00 4.95 -10.34
C LEU A 207 -39.28 6.37 -10.89
N PRO A 208 -40.53 6.87 -10.82
CA PRO A 208 -40.84 8.23 -11.22
C PRO A 208 -40.15 9.23 -10.28
N VAL A 209 -39.72 10.35 -10.85
CA VAL A 209 -39.06 11.42 -10.10
C VAL A 209 -40.11 12.32 -9.45
N ASP A 210 -40.15 12.34 -8.13
CA ASP A 210 -41.03 13.22 -7.35
C ASP A 210 -40.31 14.48 -6.83
N GLY A 211 -41.08 15.50 -6.46
CA GLY A 211 -40.55 16.78 -5.97
C GLY A 211 -39.69 16.66 -4.71
N ILE A 212 -39.98 15.72 -3.81
CA ILE A 212 -39.18 15.50 -2.59
C ILE A 212 -37.83 14.88 -2.95
N SER A 213 -37.78 13.94 -3.90
CA SER A 213 -36.51 13.40 -4.43
C SER A 213 -35.65 14.51 -5.02
N LEU A 214 -36.23 15.39 -5.83
CA LEU A 214 -35.51 16.49 -6.44
C LEU A 214 -34.98 17.47 -5.40
N LEU A 215 -35.80 17.82 -4.41
CA LEU A 215 -35.38 18.70 -3.32
C LEU A 215 -34.23 18.09 -2.50
N ALA A 216 -34.33 16.82 -2.12
CA ALA A 216 -33.28 16.12 -1.39
C ALA A 216 -31.99 16.01 -2.22
N ALA A 217 -32.08 15.66 -3.50
CA ALA A 217 -30.92 15.58 -4.39
C ALA A 217 -30.27 16.95 -4.60
N ALA A 218 -31.05 17.99 -4.87
CA ALA A 218 -30.54 19.35 -5.01
C ALA A 218 -29.90 19.86 -3.71
N GLY A 219 -30.52 19.58 -2.56
CA GLY A 219 -29.97 19.90 -1.24
C GLY A 219 -28.64 19.18 -0.97
N LEU A 220 -28.56 17.89 -1.30
CA LEU A 220 -27.34 17.10 -1.15
C LEU A 220 -26.21 17.63 -2.06
N ILE A 221 -26.50 17.91 -3.33
CA ILE A 221 -25.53 18.48 -4.28
C ILE A 221 -25.07 19.86 -3.80
N ALA A 222 -26.00 20.72 -3.39
CA ALA A 222 -25.67 22.06 -2.91
C ALA A 222 -24.81 22.01 -1.64
N ALA A 223 -25.17 21.19 -0.66
CA ALA A 223 -24.40 21.03 0.58
C ALA A 223 -23.02 20.45 0.31
N ALA A 224 -22.90 19.41 -0.54
CA ALA A 224 -21.62 18.81 -0.90
C ALA A 224 -20.71 19.81 -1.65
N LEU A 225 -21.24 20.56 -2.62
CA LEU A 225 -20.49 21.60 -3.32
C LEU A 225 -20.07 22.73 -2.38
N ALA A 226 -20.97 23.18 -1.50
CA ALA A 226 -20.67 24.20 -0.51
C ALA A 226 -19.54 23.75 0.43
N THR A 227 -19.53 22.48 0.88
CA THR A 227 -18.45 21.91 1.70
C THR A 227 -17.10 22.00 0.99
N VAL A 228 -17.03 21.70 -0.31
CA VAL A 228 -15.79 21.78 -1.09
C VAL A 228 -15.34 23.22 -1.30
N ILE A 229 -16.28 24.13 -1.60
CA ILE A 229 -15.98 25.56 -1.83
C ILE A 229 -15.49 26.21 -0.52
N LEU A 230 -16.13 25.89 0.59
CA LEU A 230 -15.88 26.48 1.91
C LEU A 230 -14.95 25.62 2.80
N HIS A 231 -14.30 24.60 2.24
CA HIS A 231 -13.45 23.65 2.98
C HIS A 231 -12.36 24.31 3.84
N ARG A 232 -11.93 25.53 3.46
CA ARG A 232 -10.93 26.29 4.20
C ARG A 232 -11.45 26.76 5.56
N GLN A 233 -12.74 27.04 5.67
CA GLN A 233 -13.39 27.43 6.92
C GLN A 233 -13.85 26.17 7.64
N ARG A 234 -12.98 25.58 8.48
CA ARG A 234 -13.17 24.21 8.99
C ARG A 234 -14.49 24.01 9.75
N LEU A 235 -14.89 25.01 10.56
CA LEU A 235 -16.15 24.96 11.29
C LEU A 235 -17.36 24.98 10.32
N VAL A 236 -17.33 25.85 9.31
CA VAL A 236 -18.41 25.96 8.32
C VAL A 236 -18.50 24.68 7.48
N ALA A 237 -17.35 24.14 7.06
CA ALA A 237 -17.29 22.86 6.37
C ALA A 237 -17.87 21.72 7.21
N LEU A 238 -17.57 21.68 8.51
CA LEU A 238 -18.14 20.68 9.42
C LEU A 238 -19.66 20.80 9.56
N VAL A 239 -20.20 22.02 9.66
CA VAL A 239 -21.65 22.25 9.68
C VAL A 239 -22.31 21.80 8.38
N LEU A 240 -21.67 22.05 7.22
CA LEU A 240 -22.17 21.62 5.92
C LEU A 240 -22.10 20.10 5.74
N ILE A 241 -21.11 19.42 6.32
CA ILE A 241 -21.07 17.95 6.41
C ILE A 241 -22.26 17.44 7.23
N GLY A 242 -22.60 18.08 8.35
CA GLY A 242 -23.81 17.75 9.12
C GLY A 242 -25.10 17.94 8.31
N ALA A 243 -25.18 18.96 7.46
CA ALA A 243 -26.30 19.14 6.54
C ALA A 243 -26.37 18.01 5.49
N VAL A 244 -25.23 17.54 4.97
CA VAL A 244 -25.16 16.35 4.10
C VAL A 244 -25.69 15.12 4.85
N GLY A 245 -25.23 14.87 6.08
CA GLY A 245 -25.70 13.75 6.91
C GLY A 245 -27.21 13.79 7.15
N LEU A 246 -27.76 14.97 7.47
CA LEU A 246 -29.21 15.15 7.65
C LEU A 246 -30.00 14.81 6.38
N VAL A 247 -29.56 15.29 5.21
CA VAL A 247 -30.22 14.98 3.92
C VAL A 247 -30.15 13.48 3.63
N VAL A 248 -29.02 12.83 3.91
CA VAL A 248 -28.87 11.37 3.78
C VAL A 248 -29.82 10.61 4.72
N SER A 249 -29.98 11.03 5.97
CA SER A 249 -30.95 10.43 6.89
C SER A 249 -32.39 10.57 6.39
N LEU A 250 -32.76 11.72 5.81
CA LEU A 250 -34.08 11.92 5.20
C LEU A 250 -34.28 11.01 3.97
N ILE A 251 -33.23 10.79 3.18
CA ILE A 251 -33.24 9.83 2.07
C ILE A 251 -33.49 8.42 2.59
N PHE A 252 -32.82 8.00 3.68
CA PHE A 252 -33.07 6.69 4.29
C PHE A 252 -34.51 6.53 4.78
N ILE A 253 -35.08 7.54 5.43
CA ILE A 253 -36.49 7.51 5.85
C ILE A 253 -37.42 7.34 4.64
N LYS A 254 -37.15 8.09 3.57
CA LYS A 254 -37.94 8.02 2.34
C LYS A 254 -37.92 6.62 1.71
N PHE A 255 -36.78 5.95 1.74
CA PHE A 255 -36.63 4.58 1.24
C PHE A 255 -36.89 3.52 2.32
N SER A 256 -37.65 3.86 3.37
CA SER A 256 -38.09 2.94 4.43
C SER A 256 -36.95 2.25 5.19
N GLY A 257 -35.82 2.95 5.36
CA GLY A 257 -34.69 2.55 6.20
C GLY A 257 -34.60 3.34 7.51
N PRO A 258 -35.55 3.20 8.45
CA PRO A 258 -35.56 3.98 9.70
C PRO A 258 -34.36 3.67 10.61
N ASP A 259 -33.91 2.41 10.68
CA ASP A 259 -32.73 2.02 11.46
C ASP A 259 -31.47 2.72 10.94
N LEU A 260 -31.28 2.74 9.61
CA LEU A 260 -30.17 3.46 8.96
C LEU A 260 -30.25 4.97 9.21
N ALA A 261 -31.46 5.54 9.22
CA ALA A 261 -31.63 6.96 9.50
C ALA A 261 -31.23 7.32 10.94
N LEU A 262 -31.64 6.50 11.92
CA LEU A 262 -31.29 6.68 13.33
C LEU A 262 -29.80 6.50 13.57
N THR A 263 -29.19 5.45 13.03
CA THR A 263 -27.73 5.25 13.13
C THR A 263 -26.98 6.41 12.48
N GLN A 264 -27.37 6.83 11.27
CA GLN A 264 -26.72 7.94 10.58
C GLN A 264 -26.76 9.22 11.42
N LEU A 265 -27.91 9.59 11.97
CA LEU A 265 -28.03 10.79 12.81
C LEU A 265 -27.16 10.69 14.08
N SER A 266 -27.18 9.54 14.76
CA SER A 266 -26.39 9.36 15.97
C SER A 266 -24.88 9.37 15.70
N VAL A 267 -24.43 8.68 14.65
CA VAL A 267 -23.02 8.68 14.23
C VAL A 267 -22.59 10.09 13.83
N GLU A 268 -23.40 10.80 13.04
CA GLU A 268 -23.10 12.17 12.61
C GLU A 268 -22.87 13.08 13.82
N VAL A 269 -23.76 13.03 14.84
CA VAL A 269 -23.61 13.83 16.06
C VAL A 269 -22.32 13.47 16.80
N VAL A 270 -22.02 12.18 16.98
CA VAL A 270 -20.77 11.75 17.64
C VAL A 270 -19.55 12.23 16.86
N THR A 271 -19.51 12.00 15.55
CA THR A 271 -18.38 12.39 14.70
C THR A 271 -18.19 13.89 14.66
N ILE A 272 -19.25 14.69 14.56
CA ILE A 272 -19.17 16.16 14.62
C ILE A 272 -18.57 16.60 15.95
N VAL A 273 -19.03 16.06 17.08
CA VAL A 273 -18.48 16.45 18.39
C VAL A 273 -17.00 16.08 18.49
N LEU A 274 -16.61 14.86 18.10
CA LEU A 274 -15.20 14.44 18.10
C LEU A 274 -14.35 15.32 17.18
N LEU A 275 -14.83 15.65 15.98
CA LEU A 275 -14.15 16.54 15.07
C LEU A 275 -14.04 17.97 15.61
N LEU A 276 -15.08 18.50 16.28
CA LEU A 276 -15.03 19.81 16.93
C LEU A 276 -13.94 19.87 18.00
N LEU A 277 -13.82 18.84 18.83
CA LEU A 277 -12.74 18.75 19.83
C LEU A 277 -11.36 18.71 19.15
N ALA A 278 -11.20 17.95 18.06
CA ALA A 278 -9.93 17.93 17.33
C ALA A 278 -9.62 19.28 16.65
N LEU A 279 -10.65 19.97 16.12
CA LEU A 279 -10.52 21.27 15.47
C LEU A 279 -10.08 22.37 16.43
N TYR A 280 -10.35 22.24 17.73
CA TYR A 280 -9.87 23.18 18.75
C TYR A 280 -8.33 23.32 18.73
N PHE A 281 -7.60 22.25 18.42
CA PHE A 281 -6.13 22.24 18.37
C PHE A 281 -5.56 22.65 17.01
N LEU A 282 -6.41 22.94 16.02
CA LEU A 282 -6.00 23.20 14.66
C LEU A 282 -6.35 24.64 14.24
N PRO A 283 -5.61 25.23 13.28
CA PRO A 283 -5.97 26.54 12.72
C PRO A 283 -7.39 26.51 12.15
N GLN A 284 -8.22 27.50 12.50
CA GLN A 284 -9.62 27.58 12.04
C GLN A 284 -9.73 27.72 10.51
N GLU A 285 -8.72 28.34 9.89
CA GLU A 285 -8.59 28.46 8.44
C GLU A 285 -7.43 27.59 7.92
N ALA A 286 -7.71 26.79 6.90
CA ALA A 286 -6.67 26.01 6.23
C ALA A 286 -5.77 26.89 5.33
N PRO A 287 -4.44 26.64 5.31
CA PRO A 287 -3.52 27.29 4.36
C PRO A 287 -3.92 27.06 2.90
N ALA A 288 -3.61 28.03 2.03
CA ALA A 288 -3.93 27.97 0.61
C ALA A 288 -2.73 27.47 -0.22
N ASP A 289 -2.35 26.20 -0.06
CA ASP A 289 -1.03 25.72 -0.55
C ASP A 289 -1.04 25.14 -1.98
N SER A 290 -2.19 25.10 -2.66
CA SER A 290 -2.33 24.42 -3.95
C SER A 290 -2.31 25.38 -5.14
N SER A 291 -1.44 25.10 -6.11
CA SER A 291 -1.35 25.82 -7.39
C SER A 291 -2.58 25.60 -8.29
N GLY A 292 -2.87 26.57 -9.17
CA GLY A 292 -3.99 26.50 -10.12
C GLY A 292 -4.04 25.22 -10.97
N PRO A 293 -2.94 24.81 -11.63
CA PRO A 293 -2.91 23.58 -12.43
C PRO A 293 -3.20 22.32 -11.62
N ARG A 294 -2.72 22.26 -10.38
CA ARG A 294 -2.99 21.13 -9.48
C ARG A 294 -4.48 21.04 -9.15
N ARG A 295 -5.12 22.18 -8.82
CA ARG A 295 -6.57 22.24 -8.60
C ARG A 295 -7.36 21.82 -9.84
N GLY A 296 -6.93 22.25 -11.03
CA GLY A 296 -7.54 21.85 -12.29
C GLY A 296 -7.48 20.33 -12.52
N ARG A 297 -6.31 19.72 -12.33
CA ARG A 297 -6.14 18.25 -12.38
C ARG A 297 -7.05 17.55 -11.38
N ASP A 298 -7.03 17.99 -10.12
CA ASP A 298 -7.80 17.35 -9.05
C ASP A 298 -9.32 17.48 -9.30
N ALA A 299 -9.77 18.61 -9.86
CA ALA A 299 -11.15 18.79 -10.30
C ALA A 299 -11.54 17.84 -11.44
N VAL A 300 -10.68 17.69 -12.46
CA VAL A 300 -10.92 16.74 -13.57
C VAL A 300 -11.01 15.31 -13.04
N LEU A 301 -10.08 14.90 -12.16
CA LEU A 301 -10.10 13.57 -11.55
C LEU A 301 -11.36 13.35 -10.70
N ALA A 302 -11.75 14.33 -9.89
CA ALA A 302 -12.96 14.24 -9.05
C ALA A 302 -14.23 14.14 -9.89
N VAL A 303 -14.36 14.92 -10.96
CA VAL A 303 -15.52 14.86 -11.88
C VAL A 303 -15.54 13.53 -12.63
N ALA A 304 -14.40 13.06 -13.13
CA ALA A 304 -14.30 11.78 -13.83
C ALA A 304 -14.66 10.60 -12.89
N ALA A 305 -14.13 10.59 -11.67
CA ALA A 305 -14.43 9.56 -10.67
C ALA A 305 -15.89 9.62 -10.20
N GLY A 306 -16.41 10.79 -9.86
CA GLY A 306 -17.80 10.96 -9.43
C GLY A 306 -18.80 10.57 -10.52
N THR A 307 -18.56 11.00 -11.75
CA THR A 307 -19.38 10.61 -12.91
C THR A 307 -19.27 9.12 -13.17
N GLY A 308 -18.05 8.56 -13.17
CA GLY A 308 -17.82 7.13 -13.38
C GLY A 308 -18.56 6.27 -12.35
N THR A 309 -18.44 6.60 -11.06
CA THR A 309 -19.17 5.91 -9.99
C THR A 309 -20.68 6.08 -10.14
N GLY A 310 -21.17 7.27 -10.50
CA GLY A 310 -22.58 7.52 -10.75
C GLY A 310 -23.13 6.70 -11.92
N LEU A 311 -22.39 6.61 -13.03
CA LEU A 311 -22.74 5.78 -14.19
C LEU A 311 -22.69 4.29 -13.88
N LEU A 312 -21.73 3.85 -13.05
CA LEU A 312 -21.66 2.46 -12.58
C LEU A 312 -22.87 2.13 -11.68
N ALA A 313 -23.20 2.99 -10.73
CA ALA A 313 -24.38 2.84 -9.88
C ALA A 313 -25.66 2.82 -10.72
N TRP A 314 -25.77 3.71 -11.71
CA TRP A 314 -26.88 3.71 -12.68
C TRP A 314 -26.98 2.38 -13.44
N ALA A 315 -25.85 1.87 -13.95
CA ALA A 315 -25.79 0.60 -14.65
C ALA A 315 -26.27 -0.56 -13.77
N VAL A 316 -25.83 -0.63 -12.52
CA VAL A 316 -26.24 -1.68 -11.57
C VAL A 316 -27.73 -1.56 -11.23
N LEU A 317 -28.21 -0.37 -10.87
CA LEU A 317 -29.58 -0.16 -10.40
C LEU A 317 -30.64 -0.32 -11.50
N THR A 318 -30.28 -0.11 -12.76
CA THR A 318 -31.18 -0.28 -13.92
C THR A 318 -31.23 -1.72 -14.44
N ARG A 319 -30.58 -2.68 -13.76
CA ARG A 319 -30.64 -4.10 -14.13
C ARG A 319 -31.53 -4.89 -13.16
N PRO A 320 -32.18 -5.97 -13.63
CA PRO A 320 -32.89 -6.89 -12.74
C PRO A 320 -31.88 -7.58 -11.81
N LEU A 321 -32.27 -7.79 -10.56
CA LEU A 321 -31.48 -8.47 -9.54
C LEU A 321 -32.29 -9.64 -9.01
N GLU A 322 -31.70 -10.83 -8.98
CA GLU A 322 -32.21 -11.93 -8.16
C GLU A 322 -31.82 -11.65 -6.71
N SER A 323 -32.82 -11.42 -5.86
CA SER A 323 -32.61 -11.06 -4.45
C SER A 323 -32.90 -12.22 -3.52
N ILE A 324 -32.18 -12.26 -2.40
CA ILE A 324 -32.46 -13.16 -1.26
C ILE A 324 -33.36 -12.49 -0.20
N SER A 325 -33.89 -11.29 -0.47
CA SER A 325 -34.75 -10.55 0.47
C SER A 325 -36.00 -11.32 0.90
N ASP A 326 -36.60 -12.08 -0.01
CA ASP A 326 -37.82 -12.86 0.27
C ASP A 326 -37.59 -13.90 1.36
N TYR A 327 -36.39 -14.51 1.39
CA TYR A 327 -36.01 -15.43 2.45
C TYR A 327 -35.99 -14.74 3.81
N PHE A 328 -35.38 -13.55 3.92
CA PHE A 328 -35.32 -12.83 5.20
C PHE A 328 -36.71 -12.39 5.65
N LEU A 329 -37.53 -11.84 4.74
CA LEU A 329 -38.90 -11.43 5.07
C LEU A 329 -39.75 -12.61 5.57
N ALA A 330 -39.59 -13.80 4.96
CA ALA A 330 -40.32 -15.00 5.37
C ALA A 330 -39.80 -15.60 6.68
N ASN A 331 -38.51 -15.46 6.99
CA ASN A 331 -37.87 -16.16 8.11
C ASN A 331 -37.51 -15.30 9.33
N SER A 332 -37.64 -13.97 9.29
CA SER A 332 -37.28 -13.12 10.43
C SER A 332 -38.04 -13.44 11.72
N VAL A 333 -39.35 -13.67 11.64
CA VAL A 333 -40.15 -14.06 12.80
C VAL A 333 -39.99 -15.55 13.14
N PRO A 334 -40.25 -16.52 12.23
CA PRO A 334 -40.21 -17.93 12.61
C PRO A 334 -38.78 -18.43 12.93
N GLY A 335 -37.76 -17.87 12.30
CA GLY A 335 -36.35 -18.20 12.53
C GLY A 335 -35.69 -17.39 13.63
N GLY A 336 -35.85 -16.07 13.62
CA GLY A 336 -35.13 -15.15 14.50
C GLY A 336 -35.94 -14.51 15.63
N GLY A 337 -37.26 -14.76 15.71
CA GLY A 337 -38.17 -14.22 16.73
C GLY A 337 -38.67 -12.78 16.47
N GLY A 338 -37.92 -11.97 15.73
CA GLY A 338 -38.19 -10.53 15.65
C GLY A 338 -38.97 -10.07 14.42
N HIS A 339 -39.82 -9.06 14.62
CA HIS A 339 -40.48 -8.33 13.52
C HIS A 339 -39.58 -7.30 12.83
N ASN A 340 -38.51 -6.82 13.49
CA ASN A 340 -37.55 -5.95 12.86
C ASN A 340 -36.55 -6.76 12.02
N VAL A 341 -36.87 -6.93 10.74
CA VAL A 341 -36.06 -7.70 9.78
C VAL A 341 -34.61 -7.22 9.74
N VAL A 342 -34.35 -5.91 9.83
CA VAL A 342 -32.99 -5.37 9.80
C VAL A 342 -32.22 -5.79 11.05
N ASN A 343 -32.78 -5.57 12.24
CA ASN A 343 -32.11 -5.97 13.47
C ASN A 343 -31.88 -7.48 13.52
N VAL A 344 -32.89 -8.29 13.18
CA VAL A 344 -32.76 -9.76 13.12
C VAL A 344 -31.66 -10.20 12.15
N ILE A 345 -31.52 -9.55 10.97
CA ILE A 345 -30.39 -9.83 10.08
C ILE A 345 -29.06 -9.51 10.77
N LEU A 346 -28.96 -8.38 11.45
CA LEU A 346 -27.71 -7.92 12.07
C LEU A 346 -27.30 -8.75 13.29
N VAL A 347 -28.24 -9.22 14.11
CA VAL A 347 -27.91 -9.90 15.37
C VAL A 347 -28.03 -11.42 15.31
N ASP A 348 -28.77 -11.95 14.33
CA ASP A 348 -29.00 -13.39 14.17
C ASP A 348 -28.44 -13.91 12.83
N PHE A 349 -29.16 -13.74 11.71
CA PHE A 349 -28.76 -14.33 10.42
C PHE A 349 -27.34 -13.98 9.97
N ARG A 350 -26.90 -12.75 10.24
CA ARG A 350 -25.56 -12.23 9.92
C ARG A 350 -24.91 -11.61 11.17
N GLY A 351 -25.17 -12.20 12.35
CA GLY A 351 -24.58 -11.82 13.64
C GLY A 351 -23.05 -11.74 13.63
N PHE A 352 -22.41 -12.57 12.80
CA PHE A 352 -20.95 -12.58 12.66
C PHE A 352 -20.38 -11.28 12.09
N ASP A 353 -21.09 -10.64 11.17
CA ASP A 353 -20.67 -9.35 10.60
C ASP A 353 -20.70 -8.28 11.70
N THR A 354 -21.77 -8.22 12.49
CA THR A 354 -21.90 -7.28 13.61
C THR A 354 -20.84 -7.52 14.68
N LEU A 355 -20.49 -8.78 14.98
CA LEU A 355 -19.38 -9.11 15.87
C LEU A 355 -18.05 -8.56 15.32
N GLY A 356 -17.82 -8.69 14.01
CA GLY A 356 -16.67 -8.10 13.31
C GLY A 356 -16.67 -6.57 13.42
N GLU A 357 -17.79 -5.92 13.16
CA GLU A 357 -17.93 -4.46 13.23
C GLU A 357 -17.62 -3.90 14.62
N ILE A 358 -18.19 -4.48 15.69
CA ILE A 358 -17.88 -4.02 17.06
C ILE A 358 -16.43 -4.31 17.44
N THR A 359 -15.83 -5.38 16.90
CA THR A 359 -14.41 -5.67 17.09
C THR A 359 -13.54 -4.60 16.43
N VAL A 360 -13.85 -4.21 15.19
CA VAL A 360 -13.18 -3.10 14.48
C VAL A 360 -13.34 -1.79 15.25
N LEU A 361 -14.53 -1.49 15.77
CA LEU A 361 -14.78 -0.31 16.60
C LEU A 361 -13.93 -0.31 17.87
N GLY A 362 -13.86 -1.45 18.56
CA GLY A 362 -12.99 -1.64 19.74
C GLY A 362 -11.51 -1.44 19.41
N ILE A 363 -11.02 -2.04 18.32
CA ILE A 363 -9.64 -1.88 17.85
C ILE A 363 -9.35 -0.42 17.50
N ALA A 364 -10.27 0.27 16.81
CA ALA A 364 -10.11 1.68 16.48
C ALA A 364 -10.00 2.56 17.74
N ALA A 365 -10.84 2.30 18.75
CA ALA A 365 -10.78 3.03 20.01
C ALA A 365 -9.47 2.78 20.77
N LEU A 366 -8.99 1.53 20.81
CA LEU A 366 -7.69 1.19 21.39
C LEU A 366 -6.52 1.80 20.62
N GLY A 367 -6.59 1.84 19.29
CA GLY A 367 -5.59 2.48 18.45
C GLY A 367 -5.53 3.99 18.67
N ILE A 368 -6.70 4.64 18.77
CA ILE A 368 -6.78 6.06 19.11
C ILE A 368 -6.21 6.31 20.50
N TYR A 369 -6.58 5.51 21.50
CA TYR A 369 -5.98 5.57 22.83
C TYR A 369 -4.45 5.48 22.77
N ALA A 370 -3.91 4.45 22.12
CA ALA A 370 -2.47 4.25 22.01
C ALA A 370 -1.74 5.41 21.30
N MET A 371 -2.39 6.08 20.35
CA MET A 371 -1.84 7.27 19.69
C MET A 371 -1.91 8.53 20.56
N LEU A 372 -2.90 8.63 21.46
CA LEU A 372 -3.21 9.87 22.19
C LEU A 372 -2.76 9.88 23.65
N GLU A 373 -2.53 8.73 24.29
CA GLU A 373 -2.29 8.59 25.74
C GLU A 373 -1.23 9.54 26.29
N HIS A 374 -0.19 9.85 25.51
CA HIS A 374 0.93 10.69 25.91
C HIS A 374 0.99 12.02 25.14
N LEU A 375 -0.03 12.32 24.33
CA LEU A 375 -0.06 13.51 23.51
C LEU A 375 -0.62 14.69 24.30
N VAL A 376 0.24 15.64 24.66
CA VAL A 376 -0.16 16.90 25.30
C VAL A 376 0.04 18.05 24.33
N LEU A 377 -1.04 18.77 24.04
CA LEU A 377 -1.08 19.90 23.12
C LEU A 377 -1.42 21.19 23.88
N PRO A 378 -0.70 22.30 23.63
CA PRO A 378 -1.09 23.59 24.16
C PRO A 378 -2.39 24.04 23.49
N GLY A 379 -3.36 24.49 24.27
CA GLY A 379 -4.55 25.12 23.70
C GLY A 379 -4.27 26.55 23.22
N PRO A 380 -4.93 27.00 22.15
CA PRO A 380 -4.80 28.38 21.69
C PRO A 380 -5.37 29.35 22.72
N ALA A 381 -4.61 30.37 23.12
CA ALA A 381 -5.07 31.41 24.05
C ALA A 381 -6.05 32.42 23.41
N TYR A 382 -6.00 32.53 22.08
CA TYR A 382 -6.81 33.46 21.29
C TYR A 382 -7.55 32.71 20.18
N ASP A 383 -8.66 33.28 19.73
CA ASP A 383 -9.35 32.82 18.53
C ASP A 383 -8.65 33.29 17.25
N SER A 384 -9.19 32.92 16.08
CA SER A 384 -8.67 33.30 14.76
C SER A 384 -8.63 34.82 14.50
N ARG A 385 -9.32 35.62 15.31
CA ARG A 385 -9.37 37.09 15.22
C ARG A 385 -8.56 37.77 16.32
N GLY A 386 -7.77 37.01 17.08
CA GLY A 386 -6.93 37.53 18.15
C GLY A 386 -7.71 37.92 19.41
N ARG A 387 -8.97 37.49 19.57
CA ARG A 387 -9.73 37.71 20.79
C ARG A 387 -9.42 36.61 21.80
N PRO A 388 -9.23 36.94 23.10
CA PRO A 388 -9.01 35.90 24.10
C PRO A 388 -10.25 35.02 24.23
N TRP A 389 -10.06 33.72 24.44
CA TRP A 389 -11.18 32.83 24.73
C TRP A 389 -11.85 33.21 26.05
N ASN A 390 -13.18 33.02 26.11
CA ASN A 390 -13.91 33.22 27.35
C ASN A 390 -13.54 32.12 28.36
N TRP A 391 -13.17 32.53 29.58
CA TRP A 391 -12.80 31.63 30.67
C TRP A 391 -14.00 30.99 31.39
N ASP A 392 -15.22 31.27 30.96
CA ASP A 392 -16.41 30.54 31.42
C ASP A 392 -16.41 29.10 30.88
N MET A 393 -15.62 28.25 31.54
CA MET A 393 -15.42 26.85 31.18
C MET A 393 -16.71 26.01 31.26
N HIS A 394 -17.71 26.47 32.01
CA HIS A 394 -18.95 25.73 32.27
C HIS A 394 -20.18 26.65 32.20
N PRO A 395 -20.61 27.07 30.99
CA PRO A 395 -21.74 27.97 30.83
C PRO A 395 -22.98 27.40 31.52
N ALA A 396 -23.56 28.15 32.47
CA ALA A 396 -24.64 27.66 33.34
C ALA A 396 -25.85 27.13 32.56
N VAL A 397 -26.22 27.80 31.46
CA VAL A 397 -27.34 27.37 30.60
C VAL A 397 -27.06 26.00 29.99
N MET A 398 -25.86 25.77 29.46
CA MET A 398 -25.46 24.50 28.86
C MET A 398 -25.40 23.40 29.93
N ALA A 399 -24.75 23.66 31.06
CA ALA A 399 -24.63 22.69 32.16
C ALA A 399 -25.99 22.30 32.76
N SER A 400 -26.91 23.26 32.93
CA SER A 400 -28.26 22.98 33.43
C SER A 400 -29.09 22.18 32.42
N LEU A 401 -29.07 22.54 31.14
CA LEU A 401 -29.83 21.84 30.09
C LEU A 401 -29.31 20.41 29.89
N THR A 402 -27.99 20.21 29.82
CA THR A 402 -27.43 18.87 29.62
C THR A 402 -27.71 17.95 30.80
N ARG A 403 -27.66 18.45 32.05
CA ARG A 403 -28.03 17.66 33.23
C ARG A 403 -29.48 17.19 33.19
N LEU A 404 -30.39 18.02 32.69
CA LEU A 404 -31.80 17.65 32.52
C LEU A 404 -31.99 16.63 31.38
N LEU A 405 -31.24 16.78 30.28
CA LEU A 405 -31.32 15.91 29.12
C LEU A 405 -30.72 14.52 29.37
N LEU A 406 -29.77 14.37 30.29
CA LEU A 406 -29.12 13.08 30.58
C LEU A 406 -30.11 11.95 30.93
N PRO A 407 -30.96 12.06 31.98
CA PRO A 407 -31.89 11.00 32.32
C PRO A 407 -32.90 10.73 31.20
N LEU A 408 -33.33 11.76 30.47
CA LEU A 408 -34.22 11.60 29.33
C LEU A 408 -33.56 10.82 28.19
N ALA A 409 -32.31 11.15 27.85
CA ALA A 409 -31.56 10.46 26.80
C ALA A 409 -31.24 9.02 27.18
N LEU A 410 -30.92 8.75 28.45
CA LEU A 410 -30.73 7.38 28.95
C LEU A 410 -32.03 6.57 28.92
N LEU A 411 -33.16 7.19 29.23
CA LEU A 411 -34.48 6.55 29.10
C LEU A 411 -34.79 6.22 27.62
N VAL A 412 -34.54 7.17 26.71
CA VAL A 412 -34.72 6.96 25.26
C VAL A 412 -33.78 5.85 24.76
N SER A 413 -32.53 5.84 25.21
CA SER A 413 -31.56 4.79 24.88
C SER A 413 -32.04 3.42 25.35
N ALA A 414 -32.45 3.28 26.61
CA ALA A 414 -33.00 2.04 27.14
C ALA A 414 -34.27 1.60 26.38
N PHE A 415 -35.14 2.53 26.02
CA PHE A 415 -36.32 2.25 25.21
C PHE A 415 -35.97 1.75 23.81
N ILE A 416 -35.01 2.39 23.13
CA ILE A 416 -34.54 1.99 21.79
C ILE A 416 -33.82 0.65 21.83
N PHE A 417 -33.08 0.37 22.90
CA PHE A 417 -32.44 -0.92 23.15
C PHE A 417 -33.48 -2.04 23.25
N LEU A 418 -34.47 -1.88 24.15
CA LEU A 418 -35.46 -2.92 24.45
C LEU A 418 -36.42 -3.20 23.29
N ARG A 419 -36.74 -2.20 22.46
CA ARG A 419 -37.67 -2.38 21.34
C ARG A 419 -37.01 -2.89 20.05
N GLY A 420 -35.67 -2.93 19.98
CA GLY A 420 -34.91 -3.13 18.75
C GLY A 420 -35.22 -4.42 18.00
N HIS A 421 -35.66 -5.46 18.72
CA HIS A 421 -36.03 -6.74 18.12
C HIS A 421 -37.31 -6.67 17.24
N ASN A 422 -38.21 -5.75 17.55
CA ASN A 422 -39.53 -5.68 16.92
C ASN A 422 -39.81 -4.37 16.19
N LEU A 423 -39.08 -3.30 16.52
CA LEU A 423 -39.24 -1.97 15.96
C LEU A 423 -37.87 -1.34 15.73
N PRO A 424 -37.79 -0.23 14.98
CA PRO A 424 -36.51 0.43 14.72
C PRO A 424 -35.75 0.75 16.01
N GLY A 425 -34.49 0.34 16.07
CA GLY A 425 -33.64 0.36 17.26
C GLY A 425 -32.61 -0.78 17.28
N GLY A 426 -32.07 -1.07 18.47
CA GLY A 426 -31.04 -2.10 18.66
C GLY A 426 -29.88 -1.63 19.54
N GLY A 427 -28.94 -2.54 19.83
CA GLY A 427 -27.80 -2.30 20.72
C GLY A 427 -26.91 -1.15 20.27
N PHE A 428 -26.67 -1.05 18.95
CA PHE A 428 -25.77 -0.06 18.38
C PHE A 428 -26.30 1.38 18.52
N ILE A 429 -27.54 1.63 18.08
CA ILE A 429 -28.18 2.96 18.14
C ILE A 429 -28.31 3.41 19.59
N ALA A 430 -28.81 2.53 20.47
CA ALA A 430 -28.91 2.84 21.89
C ALA A 430 -27.55 3.20 22.49
N GLY A 431 -26.50 2.46 22.13
CA GLY A 431 -25.13 2.73 22.57
C GLY A 431 -24.66 4.13 22.16
N LEU A 432 -24.91 4.54 20.91
CA LEU A 432 -24.57 5.87 20.44
C LEU A 432 -25.37 6.97 21.15
N ILE A 433 -26.67 6.77 21.41
CA ILE A 433 -27.49 7.75 22.14
C ILE A 433 -26.94 7.94 23.56
N THR A 434 -26.60 6.85 24.24
CA THR A 434 -25.93 6.90 25.54
C THR A 434 -24.59 7.63 25.46
N ALA A 435 -23.78 7.32 24.46
CA ALA A 435 -22.49 7.98 24.25
C ALA A 435 -22.67 9.49 24.03
N VAL A 436 -23.60 9.92 23.16
CA VAL A 436 -23.92 11.33 22.92
C VAL A 436 -24.36 12.02 24.22
N ALA A 437 -25.24 11.38 25.00
CA ALA A 437 -25.72 11.95 26.26
C ALA A 437 -24.58 12.21 27.25
N ILE A 438 -23.63 11.28 27.34
CA ILE A 438 -22.44 11.39 28.20
C ILE A 438 -21.43 12.38 27.62
N ILE A 439 -21.20 12.37 26.30
CA ILE A 439 -20.35 13.35 25.61
C ILE A 439 -20.81 14.78 25.91
N MET A 440 -22.13 15.02 25.88
CA MET A 440 -22.71 16.32 26.22
C MET A 440 -22.44 16.72 27.68
N GLN A 441 -22.35 15.75 28.62
CA GLN A 441 -21.92 16.04 30.00
C GLN A 441 -20.45 16.45 30.06
N TYR A 442 -19.57 15.73 29.35
CA TYR A 442 -18.14 16.05 29.26
C TYR A 442 -17.92 17.45 28.70
N LEU A 443 -18.65 17.82 27.65
CA LEU A 443 -18.53 19.14 27.02
C LEU A 443 -19.07 20.27 27.92
N ALA A 444 -20.15 20.03 28.66
CA ALA A 444 -20.81 21.06 29.45
C ALA A 444 -20.22 21.26 30.86
N ASN A 445 -19.73 20.18 31.49
CA ASN A 445 -19.26 20.19 32.88
C ASN A 445 -17.75 19.91 33.02
N GLY A 446 -17.06 19.62 31.91
CA GLY A 446 -15.62 19.35 31.90
C GLY A 446 -15.24 17.91 32.24
N VAL A 447 -13.97 17.59 31.96
CA VAL A 447 -13.39 16.25 32.15
C VAL A 447 -13.31 15.87 33.64
N GLU A 448 -12.83 16.78 34.50
CA GLU A 448 -12.70 16.54 35.95
C GLU A 448 -14.04 16.18 36.60
N TRP A 449 -15.08 16.98 36.33
CA TRP A 449 -16.41 16.75 36.89
C TRP A 449 -16.97 15.40 36.47
N THR A 450 -16.75 15.02 35.21
CA THR A 450 -17.30 13.80 34.65
C THR A 450 -16.52 12.56 35.11
N GLN A 451 -15.19 12.61 35.16
CA GLN A 451 -14.35 11.52 35.67
C GLN A 451 -14.50 11.27 37.18
N SER A 452 -14.97 12.26 37.95
CA SER A 452 -15.35 12.03 39.35
C SER A 452 -16.62 11.16 39.51
N ARG A 453 -17.39 10.95 38.44
CA ARG A 453 -18.69 10.24 38.44
C ARG A 453 -18.71 9.02 37.52
N LEU A 454 -17.94 9.05 36.44
CA LEU A 454 -17.79 7.96 35.48
C LEU A 454 -16.35 7.45 35.50
N PRO A 455 -16.13 6.13 35.33
CA PRO A 455 -14.79 5.60 35.35
C PRO A 455 -13.93 6.25 34.27
N ALA A 456 -12.69 6.61 34.58
CA ALA A 456 -11.77 7.15 33.59
C ALA A 456 -11.32 6.08 32.58
N ASN A 457 -11.28 4.82 33.01
CA ASN A 457 -10.87 3.69 32.18
C ASN A 457 -12.06 2.97 31.54
N MET A 458 -12.26 3.18 30.24
CA MET A 458 -13.31 2.53 29.44
C MET A 458 -12.89 1.18 28.81
N HIS A 459 -11.62 0.79 28.94
CA HIS A 459 -11.12 -0.48 28.38
C HIS A 459 -11.89 -1.71 28.87
N PRO A 460 -12.23 -1.84 30.17
CA PRO A 460 -13.00 -2.99 30.64
C PRO A 460 -14.40 -3.06 30.04
N LEU A 461 -15.02 -1.91 29.75
CA LEU A 461 -16.36 -1.88 29.15
C LEU A 461 -16.34 -2.40 27.71
N VAL A 462 -15.33 -2.02 26.92
CA VAL A 462 -15.10 -2.56 25.57
C VAL A 462 -14.81 -4.05 25.63
N GLY A 463 -13.87 -4.47 26.48
CA GLY A 463 -13.50 -5.88 26.62
C GLY A 463 -14.66 -6.75 27.10
N LEU A 464 -15.43 -6.29 28.08
CA LEU A 464 -16.60 -7.01 28.59
C LEU A 464 -17.71 -7.08 27.54
N GLY A 465 -17.94 -6.00 26.76
CA GLY A 465 -18.92 -6.02 25.67
C GLY A 465 -18.58 -7.05 24.59
N LEU A 466 -17.31 -7.10 24.16
CA LEU A 466 -16.82 -8.12 23.21
C LEU A 466 -16.92 -9.53 23.80
N LEU A 467 -16.60 -9.70 25.08
CA LEU A 467 -16.72 -10.97 25.77
C LEU A 467 -18.18 -11.42 25.84
N VAL A 468 -19.12 -10.54 26.16
CA VAL A 468 -20.56 -10.83 26.21
C VAL A 468 -21.08 -11.22 24.82
N ALA A 469 -20.75 -10.48 23.78
CA ALA A 469 -21.15 -10.78 22.41
C ALA A 469 -20.59 -12.15 21.95
N THR A 470 -19.30 -12.40 22.19
CA THR A 470 -18.64 -13.66 21.83
C THR A 470 -19.20 -14.83 22.65
N ALA A 471 -19.38 -14.65 23.96
CA ALA A 471 -19.93 -15.65 24.85
C ALA A 471 -21.35 -16.04 24.44
N THR A 472 -22.17 -15.09 24.01
CA THR A 472 -23.52 -15.38 23.50
C THR A 472 -23.47 -16.36 22.32
N GLY A 473 -22.54 -16.19 21.39
CA GLY A 473 -22.32 -17.14 20.29
C GLY A 473 -21.70 -18.48 20.73
N LEU A 474 -20.82 -18.47 21.74
CA LEU A 474 -20.23 -19.71 22.29
C LEU A 474 -21.29 -20.56 23.00
N VAL A 475 -22.27 -19.94 23.65
CA VAL A 475 -23.37 -20.65 24.30
C VAL A 475 -24.15 -21.50 23.29
N SER A 476 -24.45 -20.98 22.09
CA SER A 476 -25.09 -21.78 21.04
C SER A 476 -24.29 -23.04 20.65
N LEU A 477 -22.96 -22.96 20.59
CA LEU A 477 -22.09 -24.12 20.30
C LEU A 477 -22.16 -25.19 21.40
N ILE A 478 -22.25 -24.79 22.67
CA ILE A 478 -22.35 -25.71 23.80
C ILE A 478 -23.63 -26.56 23.68
N TYR A 479 -24.71 -25.97 23.16
CA TYR A 479 -25.98 -26.66 22.94
C TYR A 479 -26.06 -27.41 21.58
N GLY A 480 -24.96 -27.50 20.84
CA GLY A 480 -24.89 -28.24 19.57
C GLY A 480 -25.41 -27.48 18.35
N TYR A 481 -25.70 -26.18 18.49
CA TYR A 481 -26.08 -25.31 17.37
C TYR A 481 -24.86 -24.59 16.79
N PRO A 482 -24.90 -24.14 15.52
CA PRO A 482 -23.85 -23.28 14.97
C PRO A 482 -23.60 -22.02 15.81
N PHE A 483 -22.39 -21.47 15.72
CA PHE A 483 -22.01 -20.24 16.41
C PHE A 483 -22.95 -19.07 16.05
N LEU A 484 -23.39 -18.32 17.06
CA LEU A 484 -24.36 -17.20 16.94
C LEU A 484 -25.74 -17.61 16.41
N THR A 485 -26.20 -18.82 16.76
CA THR A 485 -27.61 -19.19 16.54
C THR A 485 -28.46 -18.63 17.68
N SER A 486 -29.44 -17.78 17.39
CA SER A 486 -30.33 -17.25 18.42
C SER A 486 -31.45 -18.23 18.79
N ALA A 487 -31.86 -18.20 20.05
CA ALA A 487 -33.07 -18.85 20.53
C ALA A 487 -34.00 -17.78 21.09
N TYR A 488 -35.31 -17.96 20.90
CA TYR A 488 -36.32 -17.08 21.47
C TYR A 488 -37.35 -17.89 22.26
N SER A 489 -37.96 -17.27 23.26
CA SER A 489 -39.01 -17.85 24.08
C SER A 489 -39.96 -16.75 24.56
N HIS A 490 -41.22 -17.11 24.83
CA HIS A 490 -42.19 -16.19 25.44
C HIS A 490 -42.26 -16.46 26.94
N VAL A 491 -42.07 -15.41 27.73
CA VAL A 491 -42.21 -15.44 29.19
C VAL A 491 -43.44 -14.65 29.58
N HIS A 492 -44.34 -15.29 30.35
CA HIS A 492 -45.48 -14.60 30.93
C HIS A 492 -45.09 -13.97 32.27
N TRP A 493 -45.07 -12.64 32.36
CA TRP A 493 -44.83 -11.92 33.61
C TRP A 493 -46.13 -11.36 34.19
N PRO A 494 -46.45 -11.59 35.48
CA PRO A 494 -47.75 -11.24 36.07
C PRO A 494 -48.16 -9.76 35.95
N VAL A 495 -47.20 -8.85 35.80
CA VAL A 495 -47.42 -7.39 35.77
C VAL A 495 -47.43 -6.82 34.34
N VAL A 496 -46.71 -7.45 33.41
CA VAL A 496 -46.43 -6.89 32.07
C VAL A 496 -47.11 -7.71 30.96
N GLY A 497 -47.53 -8.94 31.25
CA GLY A 497 -48.12 -9.87 30.30
C GLY A 497 -47.08 -10.77 29.62
N ASP A 498 -47.44 -11.33 28.48
CA ASP A 498 -46.54 -12.11 27.63
C ASP A 498 -45.53 -11.20 26.94
N PHE A 499 -44.25 -11.46 27.16
CA PHE A 499 -43.18 -10.78 26.43
C PHE A 499 -42.15 -11.78 25.91
N GLU A 500 -41.60 -11.45 24.74
CA GLU A 500 -40.61 -12.26 24.08
C GLU A 500 -39.21 -11.97 24.63
N ILE A 501 -38.46 -13.03 24.91
CA ILE A 501 -37.05 -12.96 25.27
C ILE A 501 -36.26 -13.75 24.22
N ALA A 502 -35.43 -13.04 23.47
CA ALA A 502 -34.48 -13.62 22.55
C ALA A 502 -33.06 -13.57 23.14
N SER A 503 -32.27 -14.63 22.96
CA SER A 503 -30.84 -14.63 23.31
C SER A 503 -30.07 -13.51 22.58
N ALA A 504 -30.59 -13.05 21.44
CA ALA A 504 -30.12 -11.89 20.69
C ALA A 504 -30.00 -10.62 21.55
N ILE A 505 -30.82 -10.45 22.60
CA ILE A 505 -30.71 -9.28 23.49
C ILE A 505 -29.38 -9.23 24.26
N ALA A 506 -28.80 -10.40 24.57
CA ALA A 506 -27.50 -10.48 25.22
C ALA A 506 -26.37 -10.09 24.25
N PHE A 507 -26.50 -10.49 22.98
CA PHE A 507 -25.59 -10.06 21.93
C PHE A 507 -25.68 -8.53 21.72
N ASP A 508 -26.90 -7.98 21.62
CA ASP A 508 -27.14 -6.54 21.53
C ASP A 508 -26.60 -5.78 22.76
N LEU A 509 -26.66 -6.36 23.96
CA LEU A 509 -26.05 -5.79 25.16
C LEU A 509 -24.52 -5.69 25.01
N GLY A 510 -23.89 -6.74 24.47
CA GLY A 510 -22.46 -6.72 24.15
C GLY A 510 -22.12 -5.61 23.16
N VAL A 511 -22.89 -5.49 22.08
CA VAL A 511 -22.77 -4.40 21.07
C VAL A 511 -22.88 -3.03 21.74
N TYR A 512 -23.94 -2.82 22.54
CA TYR A 512 -24.19 -1.58 23.28
C TYR A 512 -22.99 -1.18 24.15
N MET A 513 -22.44 -2.12 24.91
CA MET A 513 -21.29 -1.89 25.80
C MET A 513 -20.04 -1.50 25.01
N VAL A 514 -19.77 -2.18 23.89
CA VAL A 514 -18.62 -1.84 23.03
C VAL A 514 -18.78 -0.44 22.44
N VAL A 515 -19.95 -0.11 21.91
CA VAL A 515 -20.22 1.21 21.30
C VAL A 515 -20.07 2.33 22.31
N VAL A 516 -20.66 2.20 23.50
CA VAL A 516 -20.52 3.18 24.59
C VAL A 516 -19.06 3.29 25.01
N GLY A 517 -18.42 2.17 25.33
CA GLY A 517 -17.04 2.14 25.80
C GLY A 517 -16.05 2.72 24.81
N ALA A 518 -16.14 2.32 23.54
CA ALA A 518 -15.26 2.77 22.47
C ALA A 518 -15.40 4.28 22.23
N THR A 519 -16.64 4.76 22.13
CA THR A 519 -16.92 6.19 21.88
C THR A 519 -16.45 7.07 23.02
N LEU A 520 -16.70 6.65 24.27
CA LEU A 520 -16.23 7.38 25.45
C LEU A 520 -14.70 7.31 25.61
N LEU A 521 -14.08 6.17 25.29
CA LEU A 521 -12.62 6.03 25.32
C LEU A 521 -11.95 7.05 24.39
N ILE A 522 -12.48 7.18 23.16
CA ILE A 522 -12.02 8.15 22.16
C ILE A 522 -12.21 9.58 22.68
N LEU A 523 -13.41 9.92 23.17
CA LEU A 523 -13.70 11.25 23.68
C LEU A 523 -12.78 11.65 24.85
N ILE A 524 -12.64 10.76 25.84
CA ILE A 524 -11.86 11.04 27.05
C ILE A 524 -10.42 11.37 26.67
N HIS A 525 -9.79 10.56 25.80
CA HIS A 525 -8.41 10.80 25.42
C HIS A 525 -8.24 12.03 24.55
N LEU A 526 -9.20 12.33 23.68
CA LEU A 526 -9.20 13.57 22.91
C LEU A 526 -9.32 14.81 23.82
N GLY A 527 -10.14 14.73 24.86
CA GLY A 527 -10.28 15.79 25.87
C GLY A 527 -9.04 15.96 26.75
N LEU A 528 -8.38 14.85 27.12
CA LEU A 528 -7.16 14.86 27.94
C LEU A 528 -5.94 15.42 27.21
N MET A 529 -5.94 15.51 25.87
CA MET A 529 -4.82 16.10 25.13
C MET A 529 -4.52 17.55 25.52
N HIS A 530 -5.50 18.27 26.09
CA HIS A 530 -5.34 19.67 26.42
C HIS A 530 -4.43 19.86 27.64
N SER A 531 -3.42 20.74 27.53
CA SER A 531 -2.48 21.01 28.62
C SER A 531 -3.13 21.43 29.94
N ALA A 532 -4.28 22.13 29.92
CA ALA A 532 -4.97 22.52 31.17
C ALA A 532 -5.56 21.33 31.93
N SER A 533 -5.72 20.17 31.30
CA SER A 533 -6.11 18.91 31.95
C SER A 533 -4.98 18.30 32.80
N HIS A 534 -3.74 18.79 32.64
CA HIS A 534 -2.55 18.28 33.32
C HIS A 534 -1.92 19.27 34.30
N THR A 535 -2.32 20.55 34.30
CA THR A 535 -1.82 21.55 35.25
C THR A 535 -2.60 21.52 36.57
N PRO A 536 -1.93 21.38 37.73
CA PRO A 536 -2.57 21.61 39.02
C PRO A 536 -3.12 23.04 39.06
N ARG A 537 -4.37 23.21 39.52
CA ARG A 537 -4.96 24.56 39.68
C ARG A 537 -4.00 25.45 40.48
N PRO A 538 -3.73 26.69 40.06
CA PRO A 538 -3.06 27.65 40.92
C PRO A 538 -3.88 27.78 42.20
N THR A 539 -3.24 27.54 43.34
CA THR A 539 -3.85 27.83 44.63
C THR A 539 -4.13 29.34 44.69
N ALA A 540 -5.16 29.75 45.44
CA ALA A 540 -5.65 31.13 45.49
C ALA A 540 -4.62 32.18 45.99
N GLY A 541 -3.33 31.82 46.14
CA GLY A 541 -2.22 32.72 46.43
C GLY A 541 -1.39 33.17 45.21
N ASP A 542 -1.57 32.61 44.01
CA ASP A 542 -0.74 32.91 42.83
C ASP A 542 -1.22 34.13 42.01
N TYR A 543 -2.31 34.77 42.42
CA TYR A 543 -2.68 36.11 41.94
C TYR A 543 -2.26 37.14 42.99
N ARG A 544 -0.95 37.44 43.05
CA ARG A 544 -0.43 38.64 43.70
C ARG A 544 0.39 39.46 42.73
#